data_AF-A0A7C5H8P3-F1
#
_entry.id   AF-A0A7C5H8P3-F1
#
_cell.length_a   1.000
_cell.length_b   1.000
_cell.length_c   1.000
_cell.angle_alpha   90.00
_cell.angle_beta   90.00
_cell.angle_gamma   90.00
#
_symmetry.space_group_name_H-M   'P 1'
#
loop_
_entity.id
_entity.type
_entity.pdbx_description
1 polymer ?
#
loop_
_entity_poly.entity_id
_entity_poly.type
_entity_poly.pdbx_seq_one_letter_code
_entity_poly.pdbx_strand_id
1 'polypeptide(L)'
;MERLIKLIKENKFDIEEFRSNPVEGVREFLHGYFADRGGNMPNTWVEGNTVFLETKICVNCLTIEAEKLAEKCHEDVCAIYCRTFAKGIVAILEDFFPEIVINFYNVSSRRDGKESDCREAFQILSPKRVENPET
;
A
#
# COMPACT_ATOMS: atom_id res chain seq x y z
N MET A 1 3.37 6.48 9.64
CA MET A 1 2.88 7.35 10.73
C MET A 1 3.19 8.82 10.48
N GLU A 2 4.46 9.21 10.26
CA GLU A 2 4.84 10.63 10.10
C GLU A 2 4.14 11.37 8.95
N ARG A 3 3.91 10.73 7.80
CA ARG A 3 3.20 11.34 6.65
C ARG A 3 1.77 11.76 6.99
N LEU A 4 0.94 10.83 7.49
CA LEU A 4 -0.46 11.10 7.85
C LEU A 4 -0.55 12.22 8.90
N ILE A 5 0.29 12.15 9.93
CA ILE A 5 0.37 13.21 10.94
C ILE A 5 0.75 14.55 10.33
N LYS A 6 1.75 14.57 9.43
CA LYS A 6 2.18 15.79 8.73
C LYS A 6 1.06 16.36 7.86
N LEU A 7 0.40 15.53 7.06
CA LEU A 7 -0.69 15.99 6.20
C LEU A 7 -1.88 16.53 6.99
N ILE A 8 -2.26 15.86 8.08
CA ILE A 8 -3.31 16.33 8.99
C ILE A 8 -2.90 17.68 9.60
N LYS A 9 -1.66 17.80 10.09
CA LYS A 9 -1.14 19.06 10.66
C LYS A 9 -1.07 20.20 9.64
N GLU A 10 -0.79 19.90 8.38
CA GLU A 10 -0.71 20.87 7.29
C GLU A 10 -2.07 21.16 6.64
N ASN A 11 -3.16 20.56 7.14
CA ASN A 11 -4.50 20.65 6.55
C ASN A 11 -4.54 20.24 5.07
N LYS A 12 -3.71 19.25 4.70
CA LYS A 12 -3.56 18.66 3.36
C LYS A 12 -4.15 17.25 3.27
N PHE A 13 -4.93 16.86 4.26
CA PHE A 13 -5.63 15.60 4.29
C PHE A 13 -6.95 15.80 5.02
N ASP A 14 -8.04 15.61 4.29
CA ASP A 14 -9.39 15.72 4.81
C ASP A 14 -9.87 14.33 5.24
N ILE A 15 -10.11 14.19 6.54
CA ILE A 15 -10.57 12.93 7.15
C ILE A 15 -11.99 12.58 6.68
N GLU A 16 -12.86 13.57 6.52
CA GLU A 16 -14.24 13.34 6.11
C GLU A 16 -14.31 12.99 4.62
N GLU A 17 -13.47 13.61 3.80
CA GLU A 17 -13.29 13.24 2.40
C GLU A 17 -12.81 11.78 2.29
N PHE A 18 -11.77 11.40 3.04
CA PHE A 18 -11.28 10.02 3.08
C PHE A 18 -12.37 9.04 3.50
N ARG A 19 -13.16 9.36 4.53
CA ARG A 19 -14.28 8.51 4.99
C ARG A 19 -15.36 8.34 3.95
N SER A 20 -15.66 9.40 3.19
CA SER A 20 -16.68 9.37 2.13
C SER A 20 -16.24 8.52 0.93
N ASN A 21 -14.93 8.44 0.68
CA ASN A 21 -14.36 7.66 -0.42
C ASN A 21 -13.01 7.03 -0.04
N PRO A 22 -13.01 5.96 0.75
CA PRO A 22 -11.77 5.37 1.28
C PRO A 22 -10.90 4.73 0.20
N VAL A 23 -11.51 4.27 -0.91
CA VAL A 23 -10.77 3.70 -2.05
C VAL A 23 -9.84 4.76 -2.65
N GLU A 24 -10.40 5.93 -2.93
CA GLU A 24 -9.65 7.06 -3.47
C GLU A 24 -8.65 7.60 -2.45
N GLY A 25 -9.06 7.71 -1.18
CA GLY A 25 -8.18 8.10 -0.09
C GLY A 25 -6.95 7.19 0.06
N VAL A 26 -7.11 5.87 -0.06
CA VAL A 26 -5.97 4.92 -0.05
C VAL A 26 -5.07 5.14 -1.27
N ARG A 27 -5.65 5.33 -2.47
CA ARG A 27 -4.90 5.61 -3.71
C ARG A 27 -4.04 6.87 -3.56
N GLU A 28 -4.62 7.96 -3.09
CA GLU A 28 -3.92 9.23 -2.89
C GLU A 28 -2.87 9.15 -1.79
N PHE A 29 -3.16 8.44 -0.70
CA PHE A 29 -2.21 8.18 0.37
C PHE A 29 -0.95 7.47 -0.16
N LEU A 30 -1.15 6.38 -0.91
CA LEU A 30 -0.08 5.61 -1.55
C LEU A 30 0.72 6.50 -2.51
N HIS A 31 0.05 7.22 -3.41
CA HIS A 31 0.72 8.11 -4.36
C HIS A 31 1.61 9.13 -3.65
N GLY A 32 1.07 9.85 -2.66
CA GLY A 32 1.84 10.84 -1.93
C GLY A 32 2.95 10.25 -1.06
N TYR A 33 2.80 9.01 -0.56
CA TYR A 33 3.87 8.31 0.17
C TYR A 33 5.11 8.08 -0.71
N PHE A 34 4.92 7.70 -1.98
CA PHE A 34 6.02 7.51 -2.92
C PHE A 34 6.58 8.85 -3.43
N ALA A 35 5.72 9.85 -3.61
CA ALA A 35 6.16 11.21 -3.91
C ALA A 35 7.10 11.78 -2.84
N ASP A 36 6.74 11.64 -1.57
CA ASP A 36 7.54 12.12 -0.43
C ASP A 36 8.93 11.46 -0.34
N ARG A 37 9.05 10.20 -0.81
CA ARG A 37 10.31 9.43 -0.77
C ARG A 37 11.26 9.73 -1.94
N GLY A 38 10.80 10.41 -2.99
CA GLY A 38 11.59 10.65 -4.20
C GLY A 38 12.07 9.38 -4.91
N GLY A 39 11.43 8.24 -4.65
CA GLY A 39 11.76 6.95 -5.28
C GLY A 39 11.07 6.76 -6.63
N ASN A 40 11.15 5.54 -7.18
CA ASN A 40 10.37 5.18 -8.37
C ASN A 40 8.88 5.32 -8.06
N MET A 41 8.22 6.27 -8.73
CA MET A 41 6.78 6.47 -8.58
C MET A 41 6.04 5.25 -9.14
N PRO A 42 5.28 4.51 -8.32
CA PRO A 42 4.51 3.39 -8.83
C PRO A 42 3.35 3.88 -9.70
N ASN A 43 2.95 3.06 -10.66
CA ASN A 43 1.64 3.18 -11.26
C ASN A 43 0.60 2.77 -10.23
N THR A 44 -0.40 3.61 -10.01
CA THR A 44 -1.52 3.32 -9.11
C THR A 44 -2.83 3.52 -9.85
N TRP A 45 -3.75 2.58 -9.72
CA TRP A 45 -5.08 2.66 -10.35
C TRP A 45 -6.11 1.94 -9.48
N VAL A 46 -7.38 2.14 -9.82
CA VAL A 46 -8.51 1.58 -9.08
C VAL A 46 -9.33 0.69 -10.00
N GLU A 47 -9.70 -0.49 -9.52
CA GLU A 47 -10.72 -1.33 -10.13
C GLU A 47 -11.73 -1.73 -9.06
N GLY A 48 -12.96 -1.22 -9.18
CA GLY A 48 -14.00 -1.43 -8.18
C GLY A 48 -13.59 -0.89 -6.80
N ASN A 49 -13.49 -1.79 -5.82
CA ASN A 49 -13.06 -1.46 -4.46
C ASN A 49 -11.58 -1.79 -4.19
N THR A 50 -10.79 -2.02 -5.24
CA THR A 50 -9.39 -2.42 -5.12
C THR A 50 -8.47 -1.34 -5.68
N VAL A 51 -7.50 -0.91 -4.88
CA VAL A 51 -6.40 -0.05 -5.30
C VAL A 51 -5.22 -0.94 -5.66
N PHE A 52 -4.73 -0.83 -6.88
CA PHE A 52 -3.54 -1.52 -7.33
C PHE A 52 -2.33 -0.60 -7.26
N LEU A 53 -1.19 -1.18 -6.91
CA LEU A 53 0.11 -0.53 -6.90
C LEU A 53 1.08 -1.39 -7.69
N GLU A 54 1.66 -0.82 -8.75
CA GLU A 54 2.65 -1.50 -9.58
C GLU A 54 3.93 -0.68 -9.66
N THR A 55 5.05 -1.34 -9.37
CA THR A 55 6.38 -0.81 -9.67
C THR A 55 6.96 -1.60 -10.83
N LYS A 56 7.49 -0.92 -11.84
CA LYS A 56 8.22 -1.54 -12.96
C LYS A 56 9.71 -1.35 -12.80
N ILE A 57 10.49 -2.32 -13.27
CA ILE A 57 11.95 -2.24 -13.37
C ILE A 57 12.55 -1.73 -12.06
N CYS A 58 12.46 -2.55 -11.01
CA CYS A 58 12.96 -2.19 -9.69
C CYS A 58 14.50 -2.12 -9.71
N VAL A 59 15.05 -0.96 -10.09
CA VAL A 59 16.50 -0.73 -10.26
C VAL A 59 17.29 -1.10 -9.00
N ASN A 60 16.70 -0.88 -7.83
CA ASN A 60 17.28 -1.23 -6.53
C ASN A 60 16.31 -2.14 -5.75
N CYS A 61 16.14 -3.36 -6.23
CA CYS A 61 15.32 -4.34 -5.53
C CYS A 61 15.99 -4.78 -4.22
N LEU A 62 15.37 -4.46 -3.08
CA LEU A 62 15.90 -4.74 -1.75
C LEU A 62 15.93 -6.23 -1.40
N THR A 63 15.26 -7.07 -2.19
CA THR A 63 15.22 -8.53 -1.97
C THR A 63 16.45 -9.25 -2.50
N ILE A 64 17.29 -8.59 -3.33
CA ILE A 64 18.47 -9.20 -3.96
C ILE A 64 19.43 -9.78 -2.91
N GLU A 65 19.75 -9.03 -1.86
CA GLU A 65 20.65 -9.51 -0.81
C GLU A 65 19.98 -10.58 0.07
N ALA A 66 18.68 -10.45 0.32
CA ALA A 66 17.92 -11.44 1.08
C ALA A 66 17.80 -12.79 0.35
N GLU A 67 17.65 -12.78 -0.98
CA GLU A 67 17.68 -13.99 -1.82
C GLU A 67 19.02 -14.71 -1.74
N LYS A 68 20.13 -13.96 -1.86
CA LYS A 68 21.48 -14.51 -1.76
C LYS A 68 21.72 -15.18 -0.41
N LEU A 69 21.20 -14.60 0.66
CA LEU A 69 21.37 -15.12 2.03
C LEU A 69 20.43 -16.30 2.34
N ALA A 70 19.22 -16.31 1.79
CA ALA A 70 18.20 -17.31 2.11
C ALA A 70 18.23 -18.54 1.19
N GLU A 71 18.98 -18.50 0.07
CA GLU A 71 18.99 -19.53 -0.98
C GLU A 71 17.57 -19.86 -1.49
N LYS A 72 16.69 -18.85 -1.54
CA LYS A 72 15.30 -18.94 -2.01
C LYS A 72 15.13 -18.21 -3.35
N CYS A 73 14.08 -18.58 -4.10
CA CYS A 73 13.76 -17.88 -5.34
C CYS A 73 13.28 -16.45 -5.05
N HIS A 74 13.49 -15.55 -6.02
CA HIS A 74 13.09 -14.14 -5.91
C HIS A 74 11.62 -13.96 -5.56
N GLU A 75 10.75 -14.72 -6.20
CA GLU A 75 9.30 -14.60 -6.05
C GLU A 75 8.86 -14.80 -4.59
N ASP A 76 9.40 -15.82 -3.91
CA ASP A 76 9.10 -16.08 -2.50
C ASP A 76 9.57 -14.95 -1.59
N VAL A 77 10.81 -14.48 -1.79
CA VAL A 77 11.41 -13.42 -0.96
C VAL A 77 10.71 -12.08 -1.20
N CYS A 78 10.42 -11.76 -2.46
CA CYS A 78 9.72 -10.55 -2.87
C CYS A 78 8.29 -10.55 -2.31
N ALA A 79 7.55 -11.65 -2.44
CA ALA A 79 6.20 -11.76 -1.88
C ALA A 79 6.19 -11.53 -0.36
N ILE A 80 7.16 -12.06 0.39
CA ILE A 80 7.27 -11.83 1.85
C ILE A 80 7.59 -10.36 2.15
N TYR A 81 8.54 -9.77 1.42
CA TYR A 81 8.96 -8.38 1.62
C TYR A 81 7.82 -7.41 1.30
N CYS A 82 7.20 -7.56 0.13
CA CYS A 82 6.09 -6.73 -0.31
C CYS A 82 4.87 -6.91 0.60
N ARG A 83 4.58 -8.15 1.05
CA ARG A 83 3.54 -8.39 2.07
C ARG A 83 3.83 -7.66 3.38
N THR A 84 5.09 -7.65 3.83
CA THR A 84 5.47 -6.93 5.06
C THR A 84 5.31 -5.43 4.88
N PHE A 85 5.72 -4.89 3.72
CA PHE A 85 5.51 -3.49 3.36
C PHE A 85 4.02 -3.12 3.34
N ALA A 86 3.21 -3.87 2.59
CA ALA A 86 1.77 -3.67 2.49
C ALA A 86 1.07 -3.77 3.86
N LYS A 87 1.47 -4.74 4.69
CA LYS A 87 0.97 -4.87 6.08
C LYS A 87 1.27 -3.63 6.90
N GLY A 88 2.46 -3.05 6.77
CA GLY A 88 2.82 -1.81 7.47
C GLY A 88 1.98 -0.62 7.05
N ILE A 89 1.69 -0.49 5.74
CA ILE A 89 0.80 0.55 5.22
C ILE A 89 -0.63 0.36 5.74
N VAL A 90 -1.16 -0.86 5.65
CA VAL A 90 -2.52 -1.19 6.11
C VAL A 90 -2.67 -0.93 7.60
N ALA A 91 -1.73 -1.39 8.43
CA ALA A 91 -1.78 -1.15 9.87
C ALA A 91 -1.83 0.35 10.21
N ILE A 92 -1.06 1.19 9.51
CA ILE A 92 -1.12 2.64 9.71
C ILE A 92 -2.50 3.19 9.31
N LEU A 93 -3.07 2.74 8.19
CA LEU A 93 -4.37 3.21 7.74
C LEU A 93 -5.49 2.78 8.69
N GLU A 94 -5.47 1.53 9.16
CA GLU A 94 -6.43 1.01 10.14
C GLU A 94 -6.29 1.66 11.52
N ASP A 95 -5.08 2.06 11.95
CA ASP A 95 -4.88 2.80 13.20
C ASP A 95 -5.54 4.19 13.16
N PHE A 96 -5.51 4.87 12.01
CA PHE A 96 -6.09 6.21 11.85
C PHE A 96 -7.58 6.17 11.49
N PHE A 97 -8.00 5.13 10.78
CA PHE A 97 -9.36 4.93 10.29
C PHE A 97 -9.80 3.52 10.68
N PRO A 98 -10.08 3.26 11.97
CA PRO A 98 -10.42 1.92 12.47
C PRO A 98 -11.70 1.35 11.87
N GLU A 99 -12.51 2.21 11.24
CA GLU A 99 -13.62 1.80 10.43
C GLU A 99 -13.16 1.01 9.20
N ILE A 100 -12.16 1.42 8.44
CA ILE A 100 -11.84 0.72 7.18
C ILE A 100 -11.20 -0.65 7.43
N VAL A 101 -11.59 -1.63 6.62
CA VAL A 101 -10.92 -2.94 6.54
C VAL A 101 -10.24 -3.06 5.18
N ILE A 102 -8.93 -3.31 5.18
CA ILE A 102 -8.15 -3.49 3.96
C ILE A 102 -7.57 -4.90 3.92
N ASN A 103 -8.04 -5.69 2.96
CA ASN A 103 -7.34 -6.92 2.56
C ASN A 103 -6.24 -6.57 1.56
N PHE A 104 -5.13 -7.30 1.59
CA PHE A 104 -4.06 -7.11 0.63
C PHE A 104 -3.39 -8.42 0.22
N TYR A 105 -2.91 -8.47 -1.02
CA TYR A 105 -2.19 -9.61 -1.57
C TYR A 105 -1.26 -9.19 -2.71
N ASN A 106 -0.16 -9.94 -2.87
CA ASN A 106 0.73 -9.80 -4.02
C ASN A 106 0.06 -10.41 -5.25
N VAL A 107 0.05 -9.66 -6.36
CA VAL A 107 -0.50 -10.09 -7.65
C VAL A 107 0.60 -10.66 -8.54
N SER A 108 1.77 -10.02 -8.56
CA SER A 108 2.94 -10.49 -9.31
C SER A 108 4.26 -9.96 -8.72
N SER A 109 5.33 -10.74 -8.89
CA SER A 109 6.70 -10.39 -8.47
C SER A 109 7.72 -10.91 -9.49
N ARG A 110 7.98 -10.13 -10.55
CA ARG A 110 8.88 -10.46 -11.66
C ARG A 110 10.12 -9.57 -11.61
N ARG A 111 11.29 -10.15 -11.31
CA ARG A 111 12.57 -9.40 -11.22
C ARG A 111 13.11 -8.97 -12.56
N ASP A 112 13.21 -9.93 -13.48
CA ASP A 112 14.03 -9.82 -14.68
C ASP A 112 13.18 -9.79 -15.97
N GLY A 113 13.71 -9.18 -17.02
CA GLY A 113 13.09 -9.13 -18.33
C GLY A 113 12.17 -7.93 -18.55
N LYS A 114 11.61 -7.85 -19.77
CA LYS A 114 10.75 -6.73 -20.21
C LYS A 114 9.45 -6.62 -19.42
N GLU A 115 9.05 -7.72 -18.79
CA GLU A 115 7.83 -7.85 -18.00
C GLU A 115 8.10 -7.72 -16.49
N SER A 116 9.26 -7.19 -16.09
CA SER A 116 9.60 -7.04 -14.66
C SER A 116 8.68 -6.06 -13.95
N ASP A 117 7.99 -6.56 -12.92
CA ASP A 117 7.08 -5.79 -12.09
C ASP A 117 6.96 -6.34 -10.66
N CYS A 118 6.50 -5.50 -9.75
CA CYS A 118 5.99 -5.91 -8.45
C CYS A 118 4.63 -5.24 -8.29
N ARG A 119 3.57 -6.05 -8.23
CA ARG A 119 2.18 -5.58 -8.16
C ARG A 119 1.51 -6.05 -6.87
N GLU A 120 1.01 -5.09 -6.10
CA GLU A 120 0.21 -5.30 -4.89
C GLU A 120 -1.22 -4.84 -5.13
N ALA A 121 -2.17 -5.58 -4.55
CA ALA A 121 -3.58 -5.21 -4.53
C ALA A 121 -4.01 -4.91 -3.09
N PHE A 122 -4.70 -3.79 -2.89
CA PHE A 122 -5.31 -3.37 -1.64
C PHE A 122 -6.82 -3.32 -1.86
N GLN A 123 -7.56 -4.31 -1.35
CA GLN A 123 -9.01 -4.40 -1.45
C GLN A 123 -9.67 -3.79 -0.22
N ILE A 124 -10.47 -2.75 -0.42
CA ILE A 124 -11.18 -2.02 0.61
C ILE A 124 -12.57 -2.66 0.77
N LEU A 125 -12.82 -3.34 1.89
CA LEU A 125 -14.03 -4.15 2.06
C LEU A 125 -15.24 -3.36 2.55
N SER A 126 -15.04 -2.41 3.45
CA SER A 126 -16.02 -1.41 3.92
C SER A 126 -15.41 -0.65 5.10
N PRO A 127 -15.87 0.57 5.39
CA PRO A 127 -15.82 1.06 6.76
C PRO A 127 -16.75 0.19 7.62
N LYS A 128 -16.20 -0.58 8.58
CA LYS A 128 -16.92 -1.10 9.75
C LYS A 128 -17.86 0.00 10.20
N ARG A 129 -19.15 -0.33 10.28
CA ARG A 129 -20.03 0.44 11.14
C ARG A 129 -19.38 0.43 12.52
N VAL A 130 -18.97 1.59 13.00
CA VAL A 130 -18.74 1.79 14.42
C VAL A 130 -20.11 1.55 15.05
N GLU A 131 -20.32 0.39 15.67
CA GLU A 131 -21.45 0.22 16.55
C GLU A 131 -21.24 1.23 17.67
N ASN A 132 -22.09 2.27 17.71
CA ASN A 132 -22.13 3.20 18.83
C ASN A 132 -22.29 2.38 20.12
N PRO A 133 -21.38 2.49 21.10
CA PRO A 133 -21.54 1.80 22.38
C PRO A 133 -22.69 2.35 23.24
N GLU A 134 -23.37 3.41 22.82
CA GLU A 134 -24.37 4.10 23.64
C GLU A 134 -25.57 4.58 22.79
N THR A 135 -26.58 3.73 22.65
CA THR A 135 -28.01 4.11 22.49
C THR A 135 -28.85 3.23 23.39
#